data_AF-A0A349K1E9-F1
#
_entry.id   AF-A0A349K1E9-F1
#
_cell.length_a   1.000
_cell.length_b   1.000
_cell.length_c   1.000
_cell.angle_alpha   90.00
_cell.angle_beta   90.00
_cell.angle_gamma   90.00
#
_symmetry.space_group_name_H-M   'P 1'
#
loop_
_entity.id
_entity.type
_entity.pdbx_description
1 polymer ?
#
loop_
_entity_poly.entity_id
_entity_poly.type
_entity_poly.pdbx_seq_one_letter_code
_entity_poly.pdbx_strand_id
1 'polypeptide(L)'
;MAHRSPSAKASRRRPVGRHLQARTAGIRIVNRAAFTIFLVTGCVAMAALSIPQMRKLRSLKEELARANAQEHHVRSHKEQKSRELTALRDDPAYLELVARDRLDLYRSGERVYRIEKK
;
A
#
# COMPACT_ATOMS: atom_id res chain seq x y z
N MET A 1 -67.28 -75.59 -20.97
CA MET A 1 -66.69 -74.82 -19.86
C MET A 1 -65.17 -74.92 -19.99
N ALA A 2 -64.32 -73.90 -20.05
CA ALA A 2 -64.46 -72.45 -20.00
C ALA A 2 -63.29 -71.82 -20.79
N HIS A 3 -63.51 -70.57 -21.21
CA HIS A 3 -62.81 -69.84 -22.27
C HIS A 3 -61.41 -69.31 -21.91
N ARG A 4 -60.59 -69.25 -22.98
CA ARG A 4 -59.56 -68.26 -23.35
C ARG A 4 -59.17 -67.18 -22.33
N SER A 5 -57.86 -67.10 -22.12
CA SER A 5 -57.10 -65.98 -21.55
C SER A 5 -57.35 -64.63 -22.25
N PRO A 6 -57.27 -63.51 -21.51
CA PRO A 6 -57.06 -62.20 -22.11
C PRO A 6 -55.63 -61.70 -21.86
N SER A 7 -54.97 -61.45 -22.99
CA SER A 7 -53.74 -60.69 -23.14
C SER A 7 -53.97 -59.19 -22.90
N ALA A 8 -52.95 -58.56 -22.32
CA ALA A 8 -52.53 -57.16 -22.44
C ALA A 8 -53.53 -56.03 -22.15
N LYS A 9 -53.08 -55.11 -21.28
CA LYS A 9 -52.96 -53.66 -21.61
C LYS A 9 -52.19 -52.95 -20.50
N ALA A 10 -50.88 -52.83 -20.68
CA ALA A 10 -50.09 -51.85 -19.96
C ALA A 10 -50.52 -50.44 -20.42
N SER A 11 -51.33 -49.77 -19.60
CA SER A 11 -51.71 -48.38 -19.79
C SER A 11 -50.50 -47.49 -19.56
N ARG A 12 -49.73 -47.26 -20.63
CA ARG A 12 -48.62 -46.32 -20.68
C ARG A 12 -49.19 -44.91 -20.63
N ARG A 13 -49.39 -44.37 -19.43
CA ARG A 13 -49.73 -42.95 -19.22
C ARG A 13 -48.61 -42.11 -19.85
N ARG A 14 -48.94 -41.39 -20.91
CA ARG A 14 -48.04 -40.44 -21.59
C ARG A 14 -47.75 -39.26 -20.63
N PRO A 15 -46.49 -38.86 -20.42
CA PRO A 15 -46.19 -37.63 -19.68
C PRO A 15 -46.51 -36.43 -20.57
N VAL A 16 -47.73 -35.90 -20.43
CA VAL A 16 -48.13 -34.60 -20.99
C VAL A 16 -47.48 -33.54 -20.10
N GLY A 17 -46.55 -32.76 -20.65
CA GLY A 17 -45.95 -31.62 -19.93
C GLY A 17 -44.47 -31.31 -20.18
N ARG A 18 -43.78 -31.99 -21.09
CA ARG A 18 -42.33 -31.76 -21.34
C ARG A 18 -42.01 -30.32 -21.79
N HIS A 19 -42.93 -29.61 -22.45
CA HIS A 19 -42.68 -28.24 -22.93
C HIS A 19 -42.71 -27.16 -21.84
N LEU A 20 -43.37 -27.39 -20.70
CA LEU A 20 -43.43 -26.40 -19.61
C LEU A 20 -42.21 -26.48 -18.67
N GLN A 21 -41.56 -27.65 -18.57
CA GLN A 21 -40.34 -27.82 -17.76
C GLN A 21 -39.08 -27.25 -18.42
N ALA A 22 -39.01 -27.25 -19.76
CA ALA A 22 -37.86 -26.68 -20.48
C ALA A 22 -37.73 -25.17 -20.28
N ARG A 23 -38.86 -24.45 -20.16
CA ARG A 23 -38.88 -23.00 -19.93
C ARG A 23 -38.36 -22.62 -18.53
N THR A 24 -38.68 -23.39 -17.49
CA THR A 24 -38.23 -23.11 -16.11
C THR A 24 -36.79 -23.53 -15.83
N ALA A 25 -36.21 -24.44 -16.61
CA ALA A 25 -34.79 -24.78 -16.53
C ALA A 25 -33.90 -23.69 -17.17
N GLY A 26 -34.28 -23.19 -18.35
CA GLY A 26 -33.56 -22.11 -19.03
C GLY A 26 -33.54 -20.81 -18.21
N ILE A 27 -34.67 -20.44 -17.61
CA ILE A 27 -34.77 -19.24 -16.75
C ILE A 27 -33.79 -19.32 -15.57
N ARG A 28 -33.62 -20.48 -14.94
CA ARG A 28 -32.68 -20.64 -13.81
C ARG A 28 -31.21 -20.49 -14.22
N ILE A 29 -30.83 -20.99 -15.39
CA ILE A 29 -29.47 -20.84 -15.92
C ILE A 29 -29.18 -19.39 -16.26
N VAL A 30 -30.12 -18.72 -16.94
CA VAL A 30 -30.00 -17.30 -17.29
C VAL A 30 -29.92 -16.43 -16.03
N ASN A 31 -30.76 -16.70 -15.02
CA ASN A 31 -30.74 -15.92 -13.78
C ASN A 31 -29.43 -16.13 -12.99
N ARG A 32 -28.91 -17.37 -12.97
CA ARG A 32 -27.61 -17.67 -12.33
C ARG A 32 -26.46 -17.00 -13.07
N ALA A 33 -26.46 -17.03 -14.41
CA ALA A 33 -25.47 -16.34 -15.23
C ALA A 33 -25.52 -14.82 -15.03
N ALA A 34 -26.72 -14.22 -15.04
CA ALA A 34 -26.91 -12.81 -14.78
C ALA A 34 -26.42 -12.41 -13.39
N PHE A 35 -26.72 -13.21 -12.36
CA PHE A 35 -26.25 -12.96 -11.00
C PHE A 35 -24.73 -13.08 -10.87
N THR A 36 -24.11 -14.06 -11.53
CA THR A 36 -22.64 -14.18 -11.54
C THR A 36 -21.98 -13.00 -12.24
N ILE A 37 -22.53 -12.53 -13.37
CA ILE A 37 -22.01 -11.35 -14.08
C ILE A 37 -22.15 -10.11 -13.20
N PHE A 38 -23.29 -9.94 -12.53
CA PHE A 38 -23.51 -8.84 -11.60
C PHE A 38 -22.49 -8.84 -10.45
N LEU A 39 -22.26 -9.99 -9.81
CA LEU A 39 -21.25 -10.13 -8.76
C LEU A 39 -19.84 -9.80 -9.25
N VAL A 40 -19.42 -10.35 -10.39
CA VAL A 40 -18.09 -10.08 -10.96
C VAL A 40 -17.94 -8.59 -11.28
N THR A 41 -18.97 -7.97 -11.87
CA THR A 41 -18.96 -6.54 -12.18
C THR A 41 -18.85 -5.70 -10.92
N GLY A 42 -19.59 -6.04 -9.86
CA GLY A 42 -19.49 -5.39 -8.55
C GLY A 42 -18.10 -5.51 -7.92
N CYS A 43 -17.50 -6.70 -7.96
CA CYS A 43 -16.14 -6.92 -7.47
C CYS A 43 -15.10 -6.09 -8.24
N VAL A 44 -15.22 -6.05 -9.58
CA VAL A 44 -14.31 -5.25 -10.43
C VAL A 44 -14.49 -3.76 -10.15
N ALA A 45 -15.73 -3.28 -10.00
CA ALA A 45 -16.00 -1.88 -9.66
C ALA A 45 -15.40 -1.49 -8.30
N MET A 46 -15.54 -2.35 -7.28
CA MET A 46 -14.90 -2.13 -5.97
C MET A 46 -13.37 -2.10 -6.07
N ALA A 47 -12.78 -3.04 -6.81
CA ALA A 47 -11.33 -3.07 -7.00
C ALA A 47 -10.83 -1.81 -7.73
N ALA A 48 -11.54 -1.38 -8.78
CA ALA A 48 -11.22 -0.19 -9.55
C ALA A 48 -11.28 1.10 -8.72
N LEU A 49 -12.23 1.21 -7.78
CA LEU A 49 -12.30 2.35 -6.85
C LEU A 49 -11.23 2.28 -5.74
N SER A 50 -10.84 1.08 -5.32
CA SER A 50 -9.91 0.88 -4.19
C SER A 50 -8.44 1.14 -4.57
N ILE A 51 -8.05 0.78 -5.80
CA ILE A 51 -6.68 0.99 -6.32
C ILE A 51 -6.23 2.46 -6.28
N PRO A 52 -7.00 3.46 -6.77
CA PRO A 52 -6.57 4.85 -6.76
C PRO A 52 -6.44 5.41 -5.33
N GLN A 53 -7.25 4.93 -4.38
CA GLN A 53 -7.15 5.33 -2.97
C GLN A 53 -5.84 4.81 -2.35
N MET A 54 -5.47 3.56 -2.62
CA MET A 54 -4.20 2.99 -2.17
C MET A 54 -2.99 3.73 -2.75
N ARG A 55 -3.06 4.17 -4.01
CA ARG A 55 -1.99 4.97 -4.63
C ARG A 55 -1.82 6.34 -3.97
N LYS A 56 -2.93 7.04 -3.68
CA LYS A 56 -2.89 8.32 -2.96
C LYS A 56 -2.32 8.20 -1.55
N LEU A 57 -2.68 7.12 -0.84
CA LEU A 57 -2.12 6.86 0.49
C LEU A 57 -0.61 6.59 0.43
N ARG A 58 -0.13 5.89 -0.60
CA ARG A 58 1.31 5.66 -0.79
C ARG A 58 2.05 6.96 -1.10
N SER A 59 1.53 7.79 -2.00
CA SER A 59 2.18 9.07 -2.34
C SER A 59 2.26 10.01 -1.13
N LEU A 60 1.17 10.10 -0.34
CA LEU A 60 1.17 10.91 0.88
C LEU A 60 2.15 10.38 1.93
N LYS A 61 2.27 9.06 2.08
CA LYS A 61 3.27 8.45 2.98
C LYS A 61 4.70 8.73 2.51
N GLU A 62 4.96 8.66 1.22
CA GLU A 62 6.28 9.00 0.66
C GLU A 62 6.62 10.48 0.85
N GLU A 63 5.67 11.37 0.62
CA GLU A 63 5.85 12.81 0.82
C GLU A 63 6.14 13.13 2.29
N LEU A 64 5.38 12.53 3.21
CA LEU A 64 5.60 12.65 4.65
C LEU A 64 6.97 12.09 5.06
N ALA A 65 7.39 10.95 4.50
CA ALA A 65 8.71 10.39 4.76
C ALA A 65 9.84 11.32 4.30
N ARG A 66 9.69 11.96 3.12
CA ARG A 66 10.65 12.94 2.61
C ARG A 66 10.70 14.20 3.49
N ALA A 67 9.54 14.73 3.87
CA ALA A 67 9.45 15.89 4.75
C ALA A 67 10.11 15.61 6.11
N ASN A 68 9.80 14.47 6.74
CA ASN A 68 10.43 14.06 7.99
C ASN A 68 11.94 13.90 7.85
N ALA A 69 12.43 13.32 6.75
CA ALA A 69 13.87 13.21 6.52
C ALA A 69 14.56 14.58 6.44
N GLN A 70 13.93 15.55 5.77
CA GLN A 70 14.42 16.93 5.70
C GLN A 70 14.39 17.60 7.09
N GLU A 71 13.31 17.45 7.84
CA GLU A 71 13.21 17.98 9.20
C GLU A 71 14.29 17.41 10.12
N HIS A 72 14.51 16.10 10.07
CA HIS A 72 15.55 15.44 10.85
C HIS A 72 16.94 15.97 10.51
N HIS A 73 17.24 16.13 9.21
CA HIS A 73 18.50 16.69 8.77
C HIS A 73 18.69 18.13 9.27
N VAL A 74 17.69 19.00 9.10
CA VAL A 74 17.77 20.39 9.57
C VAL A 74 17.90 20.45 11.10
N ARG A 75 17.17 19.59 11.82
CA ARG A 75 17.24 19.52 13.29
C ARG A 75 18.62 19.08 13.78
N SER A 76 19.22 18.06 13.16
CA SER A 76 20.57 17.62 13.55
C SER A 76 21.62 18.72 13.32
N HIS A 77 21.53 19.44 12.20
CA HIS A 77 22.41 20.59 11.93
C HIS A 77 22.21 21.71 12.94
N LYS A 78 20.94 22.01 13.28
CA LYS A 78 20.61 23.03 14.28
C LYS A 78 21.15 22.65 15.66
N GLU A 79 20.99 21.40 16.09
CA GLU A 79 21.49 20.89 17.37
C GLU A 79 23.02 20.86 17.43
N GLN A 80 23.69 20.55 16.32
CA GLN A 80 25.14 20.68 16.24
C GLN A 80 25.58 22.13 16.42
N LYS A 81 24.97 23.05 15.65
CA LYS A 81 25.30 24.48 15.72
C LYS A 81 24.97 25.10 17.08
N SER A 82 23.89 24.70 17.72
CA SER A 82 23.56 25.18 19.06
C SER A 82 24.60 24.72 20.08
N ARG A 83 25.08 23.47 20.00
CA ARG A 83 26.16 22.98 20.87
C ARG A 83 27.46 23.72 20.63
N GLU A 84 27.83 23.96 19.37
CA GLU A 84 28.99 24.79 19.03
C GLU A 84 28.87 26.20 19.60
N LEU A 85 27.69 26.84 19.48
CA LEU A 85 27.45 28.17 20.03
C LEU A 85 27.53 28.20 21.56
N THR A 86 26.95 27.20 22.24
CA THR A 86 27.07 27.07 23.70
C THR A 86 28.53 26.91 24.10
N ALA A 87 29.30 26.06 23.41
CA ALA A 87 30.72 25.91 23.68
C ALA A 87 31.52 27.22 23.45
N LEU A 88 31.23 27.98 22.38
CA LEU A 88 31.87 29.28 22.14
C LEU A 88 31.58 30.30 23.24
N ARG A 89 30.39 30.23 23.85
CA ARG A 89 29.96 31.18 24.88
C ARG A 89 30.47 30.81 26.27
N ASP A 90 30.44 29.53 26.60
CA ASP A 90 30.62 29.06 27.97
C ASP A 90 32.03 28.50 28.23
N ASP A 91 32.78 28.13 27.18
CA ASP A 91 34.15 27.62 27.29
C ASP A 91 35.18 28.59 26.66
N PRO A 92 35.93 29.36 27.48
CA PRO A 92 36.94 30.29 26.98
C PRO A 92 38.14 29.59 26.30
N ALA A 93 38.47 28.36 26.68
CA ALA A 93 39.55 27.61 26.02
C ALA A 93 39.13 27.17 24.61
N TYR A 94 37.88 26.76 24.44
CA TYR A 94 37.30 26.46 23.13
C TYR A 94 37.23 27.71 22.23
N LEU A 95 36.84 28.86 22.80
CA LEU A 95 36.83 30.12 22.07
C LEU A 95 38.23 30.53 21.61
N GLU A 96 39.25 30.43 22.46
CA GLU A 96 40.64 30.70 22.09
C GLU A 96 41.09 29.79 20.94
N LEU A 97 40.81 28.48 21.04
CA LEU A 97 41.17 27.51 20.01
C LEU A 97 40.55 27.88 18.65
N VAL A 98 39.25 28.16 18.61
CA VAL A 98 38.54 28.54 17.38
C VAL A 98 39.01 29.89 16.83
N ALA A 99 39.28 30.87 17.70
CA ALA A 99 39.80 32.17 17.29
C ALA A 99 41.20 32.04 16.68
N ARG A 100 42.06 31.23 17.28
CA ARG A 100 43.44 30.98 16.81
C ARG A 100 43.47 30.24 15.49
N ASP A 101 42.61 29.23 15.31
CA ASP A 101 42.45 28.52 14.05
C ASP A 101 42.00 29.46 12.91
N ARG A 102 41.06 30.38 13.19
CA ARG A 102 40.57 31.36 12.20
C ARG A 102 41.57 32.47 11.87
N LEU A 103 42.35 32.90 12.85
CA LEU A 103 43.35 33.98 12.69
C LEU A 103 44.72 33.46 12.25
N ASP A 104 44.85 32.13 12.10
CA ASP A 104 46.09 31.44 11.79
C ASP A 104 47.23 31.73 12.78
N LEU A 105 46.88 31.82 14.08
CA LEU A 105 47.77 32.21 15.17
C LEU A 105 48.25 31.02 15.99
N TYR A 106 49.57 30.93 16.19
CA TYR A 106 50.23 29.81 16.87
C TYR A 106 51.07 30.26 18.06
N ARG A 107 51.18 29.40 19.08
CA ARG A 107 52.00 29.67 20.26
C ARG A 107 53.45 29.30 19.93
N SER A 108 54.40 30.04 20.48
CA SER A 108 55.81 29.77 20.25
C SER A 108 56.18 28.35 20.69
N GLY A 109 56.72 27.54 19.77
CA GLY A 109 57.14 26.16 20.04
C GLY A 109 56.07 25.08 19.78
N GLU A 110 54.89 25.46 19.31
CA GLU A 110 53.78 24.54 19.03
C GLU A 110 53.91 23.93 17.62
N ARG A 111 53.62 22.63 17.47
CA ARG A 111 53.70 21.91 16.18
C ARG A 111 52.28 21.69 15.64
N VAL A 112 51.96 22.28 14.50
CA VAL A 112 50.61 22.31 13.93
C VAL A 112 50.53 21.36 12.74
N TYR A 113 49.52 20.50 12.73
CA TYR A 113 49.24 19.59 11.62
C TYR A 113 47.95 20.04 10.94
N ARG A 114 48.03 20.46 9.68
CA ARG A 114 46.84 20.71 8.84
C ARG A 114 46.57 19.46 8.01
N ILE A 115 45.36 18.92 8.14
CA ILE A 115 44.93 17.76 7.37
C ILE A 115 44.01 18.27 6.26
N GLU A 116 44.44 18.16 5.01
CA GLU A 116 43.61 18.50 3.86
C GLU A 116 42.65 17.34 3.57
N LYS A 117 41.35 17.64 3.45
CA LYS A 117 40.38 16.66 2.95
C LYS A 117 40.46 16.62 1.42
N LYS A 118 40.77 15.44 0.89
CA LYS A 118 40.79 15.13 -0.54
C LYS A 118 39.37 14.95 -1.10
#